data_AF-A0A101JAI3-F1
#
_entry.id   AF-A0A101JAI3-F1
#
_cell.length_a   1.000
_cell.length_b   1.000
_cell.length_c   1.000
_cell.angle_alpha   90.00
_cell.angle_beta   90.00
_cell.angle_gamma   90.00
#
_symmetry.space_group_name_H-M   'P 1'
#
loop_
_entity.id
_entity.type
_entity.pdbx_description
1 polymer ?
#
loop_
_entity_poly.entity_id
_entity_poly.type
_entity_poly.pdbx_seq_one_letter_code
_entity_poly.pdbx_strand_id
1 'polypeptide(L)'
;MLDKHLPLEAAAEVINELGLDSGQTRRANRTMQRIVHRAWTRRGTAKRALTFDEFADAVPECHWSLMFEVCALILLGRDTDACALITAARRLEAARSVQGAP
;
A
#
# COMPACT_ATOMS: atom_id res chain seq x y z
N MET A 1 -9.40 -10.62 -8.79
CA MET A 1 -8.40 -11.27 -7.95
C MET A 1 -7.61 -10.18 -7.25
N LEU A 2 -7.43 -10.29 -5.94
CA LEU A 2 -6.54 -9.40 -5.17
C LEU A 2 -5.08 -9.73 -5.49
N ASP A 3 -4.18 -8.78 -5.24
CA ASP A 3 -2.74 -9.04 -5.36
C ASP A 3 -2.29 -10.09 -4.34
N LYS A 4 -1.37 -10.98 -4.72
CA LYS A 4 -0.88 -12.07 -3.85
C LYS A 4 -0.15 -11.56 -2.61
N HIS A 5 0.42 -10.34 -2.66
CA HIS A 5 1.16 -9.73 -1.55
C HIS A 5 0.26 -8.96 -0.59
N LEU A 6 -1.04 -8.82 -0.92
CA LEU A 6 -2.02 -8.21 -0.03
C LEU A 6 -2.60 -9.30 0.90
N PRO A 7 -2.39 -9.22 2.23
CA PRO A 7 -2.96 -10.18 3.16
C PRO A 7 -4.48 -10.21 3.05
N LEU A 8 -5.06 -11.41 2.92
CA LEU A 8 -6.50 -11.58 2.72
C LEU A 8 -7.33 -11.05 3.88
N GLU A 9 -6.86 -11.23 5.11
CA GLU A 9 -7.54 -10.75 6.32
C GLU A 9 -7.60 -9.22 6.35
N ALA A 10 -6.46 -8.56 6.14
CA ALA A 10 -6.40 -7.09 6.08
C ALA A 10 -7.25 -6.53 4.94
N ALA A 11 -7.28 -7.19 3.78
CA ALA A 11 -8.15 -6.78 2.68
C ALA A 11 -9.62 -6.93 3.05
N ALA A 12 -10.00 -8.03 3.72
CA ALA A 12 -11.38 -8.28 4.14
C ALA A 12 -11.87 -7.26 5.17
N GLU A 13 -11.02 -6.90 6.14
CA GLU A 13 -11.30 -5.84 7.11
C GLU A 13 -11.60 -4.52 6.41
N VAL A 14 -10.71 -4.05 5.54
CA VAL A 14 -10.89 -2.79 4.78
C VAL A 14 -12.15 -2.84 3.90
N ILE A 15 -12.42 -3.97 3.24
CA ILE A 15 -13.63 -4.14 2.41
C ILE A 15 -14.89 -4.01 3.26
N ASN A 16 -14.92 -4.65 4.43
CA ASN A 16 -16.07 -4.65 5.32
C ASN A 16 -16.27 -3.28 5.98
N GLU A 17 -15.22 -2.68 6.52
CA GLU A 17 -15.29 -1.40 7.24
C GLU A 17 -15.67 -0.24 6.33
N LEU A 18 -15.15 -0.24 5.09
CA LEU A 18 -15.44 0.82 4.12
C LEU A 18 -16.66 0.52 3.24
N GLY A 19 -17.27 -0.66 3.39
CA GLY A 19 -18.44 -1.09 2.61
C GLY A 19 -18.15 -1.16 1.11
N LEU A 20 -16.97 -1.66 0.72
CA LEU A 20 -16.54 -1.66 -0.67
C LEU A 20 -17.30 -2.70 -1.51
N ASP A 21 -17.82 -2.27 -2.65
CA ASP A 21 -18.31 -3.21 -3.66
C ASP A 21 -17.15 -3.90 -4.40
N SER A 22 -17.49 -4.94 -5.18
CA SER A 22 -16.49 -5.70 -5.95
C SER A 22 -15.75 -4.88 -7.01
N GLY A 23 -16.37 -3.82 -7.54
CA GLY A 23 -15.78 -2.91 -8.51
C GLY A 23 -14.78 -1.96 -7.85
N GLN A 24 -15.16 -1.36 -6.72
CA GLN A 24 -14.32 -0.51 -5.88
C GLN A 24 -13.11 -1.28 -5.36
N THR A 25 -13.32 -2.49 -4.84
CA THR A 25 -12.26 -3.40 -4.40
C THR A 25 -11.25 -3.66 -5.54
N ARG A 26 -11.73 -4.02 -6.73
CA ARG A 26 -10.88 -4.25 -7.91
C ARG A 26 -10.14 -2.99 -8.37
N ARG A 27 -10.74 -1.81 -8.20
CA ARG A 27 -10.13 -0.53 -8.61
C ARG A 27 -9.08 -0.07 -7.59
N ALA A 28 -9.31 -0.29 -6.29
CA ALA A 28 -8.35 -0.04 -5.23
C ALA A 28 -7.11 -0.92 -5.44
N ASN A 29 -7.32 -2.23 -5.61
CA ASN A 29 -6.22 -3.19 -5.86
C ASN A 29 -5.39 -2.82 -7.09
N ARG A 30 -6.03 -2.48 -8.22
CA ARG A 30 -5.31 -2.06 -9.43
C ARG A 30 -4.55 -0.75 -9.26
N THR A 31 -5.09 0.18 -8.47
CA THR A 31 -4.40 1.46 -8.19
C THR A 31 -3.17 1.23 -7.35
N MET A 32 -3.28 0.42 -6.30
CA MET A 32 -2.16 -0.02 -5.47
C MET A 32 -1.06 -0.69 -6.30
N GLN A 33 -1.39 -1.67 -7.13
CA GLN A 33 -0.42 -2.33 -8.03
C GLN A 33 0.32 -1.34 -8.95
N ARG A 34 -0.40 -0.35 -9.51
CA ARG A 34 0.21 0.69 -10.33
C ARG A 34 1.18 1.58 -9.53
N ILE A 35 0.87 1.87 -8.26
CA ILE A 35 1.76 2.65 -7.39
C ILE A 35 3.06 1.86 -7.15
N VAL A 36 2.96 0.58 -6.78
CA VAL A 36 4.13 -0.27 -6.55
C VAL A 36 4.98 -0.42 -7.81
N HIS A 37 4.34 -0.68 -8.96
CA HIS A 37 5.04 -0.76 -10.23
C HIS A 37 5.73 0.56 -10.61
N ARG A 38 5.09 1.71 -10.35
CA ARG A 38 5.72 3.03 -10.57
C ARG A 38 6.88 3.28 -9.61
N ALA A 39 6.81 2.80 -8.38
CA ALA A 39 7.91 2.90 -7.42
C ALA A 39 9.10 2.06 -7.88
N TRP A 40 8.85 0.85 -8.39
CA TRP A 40 9.86 -0.01 -9.01
C TRP A 40 10.51 0.65 -10.23
N THR A 41 9.72 1.14 -11.20
CA THR A 41 10.29 1.74 -12.42
C THR A 41 11.10 3.01 -12.15
N ARG A 42 10.71 3.80 -11.12
CA ARG A 42 11.44 5.02 -10.73
C ARG A 42 12.75 4.76 -10.00
N ARG A 43 13.03 3.52 -9.57
CA ARG A 43 14.21 3.21 -8.77
C ARG A 43 15.54 3.40 -9.53
N GLY A 44 15.49 3.51 -10.87
CA GLY A 44 16.64 3.82 -11.72
C GLY A 44 17.73 2.74 -11.72
N THR A 45 18.62 2.77 -12.71
CA THR A 45 19.71 1.80 -12.96
C THR A 45 20.78 1.68 -11.85
N ALA A 46 20.62 2.36 -10.72
CA ALA A 46 21.65 2.53 -9.69
C ALA A 46 21.68 1.43 -8.60
N LYS A 47 20.72 0.52 -8.57
CA LYS A 47 20.73 -0.65 -7.66
C LYS A 47 20.48 -1.90 -8.48
N ARG A 48 21.23 -2.97 -8.17
CA ARG A 48 21.08 -4.35 -8.67
C ARG A 48 19.68 -4.61 -9.23
N ALA A 49 19.61 -5.05 -10.49
CA ALA A 49 18.37 -5.26 -11.23
C ALA A 49 17.48 -6.32 -10.53
N LEU A 50 16.74 -5.89 -9.51
CA LEU A 50 15.65 -6.68 -8.94
C LEU A 50 14.53 -6.69 -9.97
N THR A 51 14.05 -7.89 -10.27
CA THR A 51 12.78 -8.07 -10.95
C THR A 51 11.65 -7.37 -10.17
N PHE A 52 10.54 -7.09 -10.85
CA PHE A 52 9.38 -6.52 -10.17
C PHE A 52 8.91 -7.41 -9.01
N ASP A 53 8.93 -8.74 -9.19
CA ASP A 53 8.51 -9.69 -8.16
C ASP A 53 9.42 -9.64 -6.93
N GLU A 54 10.75 -9.64 -7.11
CA GLU A 54 11.68 -9.49 -5.97
C GLU A 54 11.52 -8.13 -5.27
N PHE A 55 11.18 -7.08 -6.01
CA PHE A 55 10.85 -5.80 -5.42
C PHE A 55 9.54 -5.85 -4.62
N ALA A 56 8.51 -6.47 -5.17
CA ALA A 56 7.19 -6.61 -4.54
C ALA A 56 7.25 -7.49 -3.28
N ASP A 57 8.01 -8.58 -3.32
CA ASP A 57 8.29 -9.46 -2.18
C ASP A 57 9.07 -8.75 -1.07
N ALA A 58 9.88 -7.75 -1.42
CA ALA A 58 10.60 -6.93 -0.44
C ALA A 58 9.74 -5.82 0.19
N VAL A 59 8.53 -5.58 -0.29
CA VAL A 59 7.59 -4.62 0.32
C VAL A 59 6.91 -5.30 1.51
N PRO A 60 7.01 -4.75 2.74
CA PRO A 60 6.31 -5.30 3.91
C PRO A 60 4.80 -5.43 3.69
N GLU A 61 4.21 -6.51 4.18
CA GLU A 61 2.76 -6.75 4.10
C GLU A 61 1.93 -5.58 4.65
N CYS A 62 2.38 -4.96 5.75
CA CYS A 62 1.70 -3.81 6.32
C CYS A 62 1.62 -2.61 5.34
N HIS A 63 2.61 -2.45 4.45
CA HIS A 63 2.58 -1.41 3.43
C HIS A 63 1.61 -1.75 2.30
N TRP A 64 1.47 -3.03 1.94
CA TRP A 64 0.44 -3.47 1.00
C TRP A 64 -0.97 -3.17 1.53
N SER A 65 -1.25 -3.54 2.79
CA SER A 65 -2.52 -3.24 3.45
C SER A 65 -2.79 -1.74 3.51
N LEU A 66 -1.80 -0.95 3.95
CA LEU A 66 -1.90 0.51 4.02
C LEU A 66 -2.18 1.14 2.65
N MET A 67 -1.47 0.72 1.60
CA MET A 67 -1.69 1.23 0.24
C MET A 67 -3.08 0.87 -0.27
N PHE A 68 -3.56 -0.34 0.03
CA PHE A 68 -4.91 -0.77 -0.35
C PHE A 68 -5.98 0.13 0.31
N GLU A 69 -5.89 0.34 1.62
CA GLU A 69 -6.80 1.19 2.39
C GLU A 69 -6.79 2.64 1.90
N VAL A 70 -5.60 3.22 1.71
CA VAL A 70 -5.46 4.57 1.15
C VAL A 70 -6.10 4.66 -0.25
N CYS A 71 -5.88 3.67 -1.11
CA CYS A 71 -6.50 3.65 -2.43
C CYS A 71 -8.03 3.53 -2.35
N ALA A 72 -8.55 2.75 -1.40
CA ALA A 72 -9.98 2.62 -1.18
C ALA A 72 -10.60 3.94 -0.69
N LEU A 73 -9.99 4.60 0.29
CA LEU A 73 -10.43 5.90 0.81
C LEU A 73 -10.47 6.97 -0.29
N ILE A 74 -9.43 7.07 -1.11
CA ILE A 74 -9.39 8.00 -2.26
C ILE A 74 -10.52 7.69 -3.25
N LEU A 75 -10.77 6.41 -3.54
CA LEU A 75 -11.85 6.03 -4.46
C LEU A 75 -13.26 6.35 -3.93
N LEU A 76 -13.41 6.42 -2.61
CA LEU A 76 -14.63 6.85 -1.94
C LEU A 76 -14.73 8.39 -1.79
N GLY A 77 -13.74 9.15 -2.27
CA GLY A 77 -13.68 10.61 -2.09
C GLY A 77 -13.33 11.05 -0.67
N ARG A 78 -12.80 10.14 0.16
CA ARG A 78 -12.39 10.41 1.55
C ARG A 78 -10.92 10.84 1.62
N ASP A 79 -10.58 11.87 0.85
CA ASP A 79 -9.19 12.34 0.71
C ASP A 79 -8.57 12.79 2.04
N THR A 80 -9.37 13.37 2.94
CA THR A 80 -8.92 13.80 4.27
C THR A 80 -8.47 12.61 5.11
N ASP A 81 -9.23 11.52 5.11
CA ASP A 81 -8.92 10.30 5.86
C ASP A 81 -7.69 9.61 5.26
N ALA A 82 -7.61 9.54 3.93
CA ALA A 82 -6.43 9.03 3.23
C ALA A 82 -5.16 9.84 3.59
N CYS A 83 -5.26 11.17 3.63
CA CYS A 83 -4.15 12.04 4.03
C CYS A 83 -3.76 11.85 5.50
N ALA A 84 -4.74 11.72 6.40
CA ALA A 84 -4.51 11.47 7.81
C ALA A 84 -3.77 10.14 8.02
N LEU A 85 -4.21 9.09 7.34
CA LEU A 85 -3.62 7.76 7.40
C LEU A 85 -2.18 7.74 6.86
N ILE A 86 -1.93 8.37 5.69
CA ILE A 86 -0.57 8.52 5.14
C ILE A 86 0.33 9.28 6.13
N THR A 87 -0.18 10.35 6.75
CA THR A 87 0.58 11.16 7.69
C THR A 87 0.91 10.39 8.96
N ALA A 88 -0.06 9.63 9.50
CA ALA A 88 0.14 8.77 10.66
C ALA A 88 1.20 7.69 10.38
N ALA A 89 1.09 7.00 9.23
CA ALA A 89 2.07 5.98 8.82
C ALA A 89 3.48 6.56 8.71
N ARG A 90 3.66 7.75 8.10
CA ARG A 90 4.96 8.42 8.02
C ARG A 90 5.52 8.78 9.40
N ARG A 91 4.68 9.22 10.33
CA ARG A 91 5.11 9.53 11.70
C ARG A 91 5.54 8.28 12.47
N LEU A 92 4.83 7.18 12.29
CA LEU A 92 5.20 5.89 12.89
C LEU A 92 6.52 5.37 12.35
N GLU A 93 6.74 5.42 11.04
CA GLU A 93 8.02 5.03 10.42
C GLU A 93 9.19 5.94 10.86
N ALA A 94 8.95 7.25 10.97
CA ALA A 94 9.94 8.17 11.53
C ALA A 94 10.27 7.85 13.00
N ALA A 95 9.27 7.54 13.83
CA ALA A 95 9.48 7.16 15.22
C ALA A 95 10.27 5.84 15.36
N ARG A 96 9.98 4.85 14.51
CA ARG A 96 10.73 3.59 14.44
C ARG A 96 12.18 3.80 14.04
N SER A 97 12.43 4.72 13.11
CA SER A 97 13.79 5.04 12.65
C SER A 97 14.64 5.72 13.74
N VAL A 98 14.02 6.46 14.67
CA VAL A 98 14.71 7.09 15.81
C VAL A 98 15.00 6.10 16.93
N GLN A 99 14.16 5.09 17.12
CA GLN A 99 14.35 4.04 18.14
C GLN A 99 15.34 2.95 17.73
N GLY A 100 15.79 2.93 16.47
CA GLY A 100 16.73 1.95 15.91
C GLY A 100 18.18 2.45 15.75
N ALA A 101 18.58 3.55 16.38
CA ALA A 101 19.99 3.95 16.44
C ALA A 101 20.70 3.17 17.57
N PRO A 102 21.76 2.38 17.29
CA PRO A 102 22.58 1.78 18.34
C PRO A 102 23.28 2.83 19.20
#